data_AF-A0A2V7N6G3-F1
#
_entry.id   AF-A0A2V7N6G3-F1
#
_cell.length_a   1.000
_cell.length_b   1.000
_cell.length_c   1.000
_cell.angle_alpha   90.00
_cell.angle_beta   90.00
_cell.angle_gamma   90.00
#
_symmetry.space_group_name_H-M   'P 1'
#
loop_
_entity.id
_entity.type
_entity.pdbx_description
1 polymer ?
#
loop_
_entity_poly.entity_id
_entity_poly.type
_entity_poly.pdbx_seq_one_letter_code
_entity_poly.pdbx_strand_id
1 'polypeptide(L)'
;MKRTGTHATSRKSASRPLATKHASHPKVVEIVRLVEALSDSLGSHDGVLIGRGIARLLVDAYDERPQPMPRWVRELVAHYAPAKRKS
;
A
#
# COMPACT_ATOMS: atom_id res chain seq x y z
N MET A 1 13.76 43.69 25.47
CA MET A 1 13.67 43.21 24.08
C MET A 1 14.42 41.89 23.99
N LYS A 2 13.73 40.72 23.99
CA LYS A 2 13.65 39.72 22.89
C LYS A 2 14.95 39.64 22.04
N ARG A 3 15.59 38.49 21.77
CA ARG A 3 15.03 37.26 21.17
C ARG A 3 15.95 36.04 21.40
N THR A 4 15.29 34.89 21.56
CA THR A 4 15.75 33.50 21.49
C THR A 4 16.20 33.07 20.09
N GLY A 5 17.07 32.06 20.02
CA GLY A 5 17.44 31.35 18.80
C GLY A 5 17.64 29.87 19.06
N THR A 6 16.55 29.12 19.22
CA THR A 6 16.55 27.65 19.28
C THR A 6 16.44 27.13 17.85
N HIS A 7 17.43 26.38 17.38
CA HIS A 7 17.39 25.71 16.07
C HIS A 7 16.28 24.64 16.07
N ALA A 8 15.17 24.94 15.40
CA ALA A 8 14.13 23.96 15.11
C ALA A 8 14.60 23.05 13.97
N THR A 9 14.71 21.75 14.26
CA THR A 9 14.90 20.71 13.25
C THR A 9 13.64 20.59 12.40
N SER A 10 13.78 20.89 11.10
CA SER A 10 12.73 20.69 10.11
C SER A 10 12.47 19.19 9.94
N ARG A 11 11.44 18.68 10.63
CA ARG A 11 10.93 17.34 10.39
C ARG A 11 9.92 17.47 9.24
N LYS A 12 10.36 17.16 8.01
CA LYS A 12 9.47 16.98 6.84
C LYS A 12 8.35 16.04 7.28
N SER A 13 7.15 16.59 7.45
CA SER A 13 5.95 15.80 7.68
C SER A 13 5.67 15.03 6.41
N ALA A 14 6.06 13.76 6.40
CA ALA A 14 5.53 12.80 5.44
C ALA A 14 4.01 12.79 5.65
N SER A 15 3.30 13.28 4.65
CA SER A 15 1.85 13.30 4.59
C SER A 15 1.38 11.84 4.66
N ARG A 16 1.12 11.34 5.86
CA ARG A 16 0.55 10.01 6.07
C ARG A 16 -0.80 10.00 5.36
N PRO A 17 -1.01 9.18 4.33
CA PRO A 17 -2.32 9.10 3.70
C PRO A 17 -3.33 8.66 4.75
N LEU A 18 -4.49 9.31 4.77
CA LEU A 18 -5.61 8.92 5.61
C LEU A 18 -5.95 7.46 5.29
N ALA A 19 -5.56 6.57 6.20
CA ALA A 19 -6.00 5.19 6.19
C ALA A 19 -7.52 5.18 6.38
N THR A 20 -8.24 5.17 5.27
CA THR A 20 -9.68 4.97 5.24
C THR A 20 -10.00 3.62 5.90
N LYS A 21 -10.83 3.69 6.94
CA LYS A 21 -11.41 2.62 7.77
C LYS A 21 -11.98 1.42 7.00
N HIS A 22 -11.12 0.56 6.48
CA HIS A 22 -11.36 -0.88 6.45
C HIS A 22 -10.15 -1.49 7.14
N ALA A 23 -10.34 -2.24 8.22
CA ALA A 23 -9.23 -2.91 8.90
C ALA A 23 -8.62 -3.91 7.91
N SER A 24 -7.59 -3.48 7.19
CA SER A 24 -6.85 -4.30 6.25
C SER A 24 -6.20 -5.43 7.03
N HIS A 25 -6.37 -6.65 6.57
CA HIS A 25 -5.71 -7.81 7.15
C HIS A 25 -4.19 -7.55 7.32
N PRO A 26 -3.53 -7.97 8.42
CA PRO A 26 -2.12 -7.65 8.69
C PRO A 26 -1.18 -7.97 7.52
N LYS A 27 -1.36 -9.13 6.89
CA LYS A 27 -0.61 -9.52 5.67
C LYS A 27 -0.75 -8.52 4.51
N VAL A 28 -1.92 -7.89 4.34
CA VAL A 28 -2.13 -6.87 3.31
C VAL A 28 -1.28 -5.64 3.64
N VAL A 29 -1.28 -5.20 4.90
CA VAL A 29 -0.45 -4.07 5.35
C VAL A 29 1.04 -4.34 5.11
N GLU A 30 1.51 -5.53 5.47
CA GLU A 30 2.92 -5.91 5.30
C GLU A 30 3.33 -5.96 3.84
N ILE A 31 2.51 -6.55 2.97
CA ILE A 31 2.77 -6.61 1.53
C ILE A 31 2.79 -5.20 0.93
N VAL A 32 1.83 -4.34 1.29
CA VAL A 32 1.81 -2.94 0.82
C VAL A 32 3.06 -2.20 1.24
N ARG A 33 3.48 -2.32 2.51
CA ARG A 33 4.74 -1.72 2.98
C ARG A 33 5.97 -2.23 2.23
N LEU A 34 6.02 -3.52 1.92
CA LEU A 34 7.11 -4.10 1.13
C LEU A 34 7.11 -3.53 -0.29
N VAL A 35 5.96 -3.43 -0.92
CA VAL A 35 5.83 -2.85 -2.26
C VAL A 35 6.25 -1.38 -2.25
N GLU A 36 5.82 -0.60 -1.26
CA GLU A 36 6.25 0.79 -1.07
C GLU A 36 7.79 0.87 -0.92
N ALA A 37 8.38 0.04 -0.07
CA ALA A 37 9.83 0.02 0.13
C ALA A 37 10.62 -0.37 -1.13
N LEU A 38 10.10 -1.29 -1.94
CA LEU A 38 10.72 -1.72 -3.20
C LEU A 38 10.54 -0.69 -4.32
N SER A 39 9.52 0.19 -4.24
CA SER A 39 9.19 1.16 -5.30
C SER A 39 9.54 2.60 -4.96
N ASP A 40 10.11 2.87 -3.79
CA ASP A 40 10.45 4.22 -3.32
C ASP A 40 11.35 4.99 -4.32
N SER A 41 12.24 4.30 -5.02
CA SER A 41 13.11 4.88 -6.06
C SER A 41 12.50 4.91 -7.47
N LEU A 42 11.37 4.21 -7.68
CA LEU A 42 10.70 4.05 -8.98
C LEU A 42 9.51 5.01 -9.12
N GLY A 43 8.93 5.41 -8.00
CA GLY A 43 7.77 6.30 -7.95
C GLY A 43 6.44 5.56 -7.78
N SER A 44 5.39 6.32 -7.47
CA SER A 44 4.11 5.77 -6.99
C SER A 44 3.35 4.95 -8.05
N HIS A 45 3.52 5.24 -9.33
CA HIS A 45 2.89 4.49 -10.41
C HIS A 45 3.44 3.05 -10.48
N ASP A 46 4.76 2.92 -10.39
CA ASP A 46 5.45 1.63 -10.46
C ASP A 46 5.15 0.79 -9.22
N GLY A 47 5.01 1.40 -8.04
CA GLY A 47 4.52 0.73 -6.83
C GLY A 47 3.15 0.09 -7.01
N VAL A 48 2.19 0.79 -7.65
CA VAL A 48 0.86 0.22 -7.94
C VAL A 48 0.94 -0.92 -8.96
N LEU A 49 1.78 -0.81 -10.00
CA LEU A 49 1.97 -1.87 -10.98
C LEU A 49 2.56 -3.14 -10.35
N ILE A 50 3.61 -3.00 -9.53
CA ILE A 50 4.22 -4.11 -8.79
C ILE A 50 3.18 -4.76 -7.87
N GLY A 51 2.45 -3.95 -7.11
CA GLY A 51 1.39 -4.42 -6.22
C GLY A 51 0.29 -5.20 -6.94
N ARG A 52 -0.15 -4.74 -8.12
CA ARG A 52 -1.09 -5.48 -8.98
C ARG A 52 -0.52 -6.80 -9.46
N GLY A 53 0.74 -6.83 -9.88
CA GLY A 53 1.41 -8.05 -10.32
C GLY A 53 1.47 -9.11 -9.22
N ILE A 54 1.83 -8.70 -8.00
CA ILE A 54 1.84 -9.58 -6.82
C ILE A 54 0.45 -10.09 -6.48
N ALA A 55 -0.55 -9.20 -6.46
CA ALA A 55 -1.93 -9.59 -6.17
C ALA A 55 -2.46 -10.61 -7.21
N ARG A 56 -2.13 -10.42 -8.49
CA ARG A 56 -2.50 -11.33 -9.57
C ARG A 56 -1.81 -12.69 -9.43
N LEU A 57 -0.51 -12.70 -9.18
CA LEU A 57 0.26 -13.93 -8.95
C LEU A 57 -0.34 -14.76 -7.80
N LEU A 58 -0.76 -14.09 -6.72
CA LEU A 58 -1.40 -14.77 -5.59
C LEU A 58 -2.76 -15.36 -5.95
N VAL A 59 -3.57 -14.65 -6.74
CA VAL A 59 -4.84 -15.18 -7.25
C VAL A 59 -4.58 -16.45 -8.06
N ASP A 60 -3.71 -16.37 -9.05
CA ASP A 60 -3.42 -17.50 -9.94
C ASP A 60 -2.89 -18.71 -9.12
N ALA A 61 -1.99 -18.48 -8.16
CA ALA A 61 -1.43 -19.54 -7.30
C ALA A 61 -2.43 -20.16 -6.30
N TYR A 62 -3.50 -19.44 -5.93
CA TYR A 62 -4.56 -19.99 -5.08
C TYR A 62 -5.68 -20.64 -5.90
N ASP A 63 -5.95 -20.16 -7.11
CA ASP A 63 -6.93 -20.75 -8.04
C ASP A 63 -6.48 -22.15 -8.52
N GLU A 64 -5.18 -22.40 -8.60
CA GLU A 64 -4.62 -23.73 -8.87
C GLU A 64 -4.85 -24.75 -7.73
N ARG A 65 -5.27 -24.29 -6.54
CA ARG A 65 -5.44 -25.15 -5.37
C ARG A 65 -6.91 -25.53 -5.16
N PRO A 66 -7.18 -26.72 -4.60
CA PRO A 66 -8.53 -27.12 -4.21
C PRO A 66 -9.12 -26.27 -3.07
N GLN A 67 -8.29 -25.54 -2.32
CA GLN A 67 -8.71 -24.75 -1.17
C GLN A 67 -9.27 -23.39 -1.59
N PRO A 68 -10.28 -22.88 -0.86
CA PRO A 68 -10.84 -21.57 -1.15
C PRO A 68 -9.79 -20.47 -0.96
N MET A 69 -9.76 -19.51 -1.89
CA MET A 69 -8.87 -18.36 -1.81
C MET A 69 -9.07 -17.58 -0.49
N PRO A 70 -7.99 -17.37 0.29
CA PRO A 70 -8.07 -16.64 1.54
C PRO A 70 -8.62 -15.23 1.37
N ARG A 71 -9.41 -14.77 2.35
CA ARG A 71 -10.01 -13.42 2.32
C ARG A 71 -8.97 -12.30 2.16
N TRP A 72 -7.79 -12.44 2.78
CA TRP A 72 -6.74 -11.44 2.70
C TRP A 72 -6.20 -11.24 1.28
N VAL A 73 -6.25 -12.26 0.42
CA VAL A 73 -5.85 -12.14 -1.00
C VAL A 73 -6.86 -11.28 -1.76
N ARG A 74 -8.16 -11.48 -1.51
CA ARG A 74 -9.22 -10.63 -2.07
C ARG A 74 -9.11 -9.18 -1.61
N GLU A 75 -8.75 -8.96 -0.35
CA GLU A 75 -8.47 -7.62 0.18
C GLU A 75 -7.25 -6.98 -0.49
N LEU A 76 -6.20 -7.75 -0.77
CA LEU A 76 -5.02 -7.27 -1.50
C LEU A 76 -5.35 -6.88 -2.94
N VAL A 77 -6.15 -7.70 -3.64
CA VAL A 77 -6.64 -7.38 -4.99
C VAL A 77 -7.46 -6.10 -4.98
N ALA A 78 -8.36 -5.95 -3.99
CA ALA A 78 -9.17 -4.74 -3.85
C ALA A 78 -8.30 -3.49 -3.56
N HIS A 79 -7.22 -3.64 -2.79
CA HIS A 79 -6.29 -2.55 -2.50
C HIS A 79 -5.62 -2.00 -3.77
N TYR A 80 -5.22 -2.88 -4.70
CA TYR A 80 -4.55 -2.49 -5.95
C TYR A 80 -5.50 -2.32 -7.15
N ALA A 81 -6.80 -2.52 -6.96
CA ALA A 81 -7.78 -2.35 -8.02
C ALA A 81 -7.77 -0.89 -8.53
N PRO A 82 -7.96 -0.66 -9.84
CA PRO A 82 -8.11 0.70 -10.36
C PRO A 82 -9.28 1.39 -9.66
N ALA A 83 -9.08 2.63 -9.22
CA ALA A 83 -10.17 3.46 -8.73
C ALA A 83 -11.24 3.54 -9.83
N LYS A 84 -12.45 3.07 -9.53
CA LYS A 84 -13.57 3.20 -10.47
C LYS A 84 -13.71 4.69 -10.80
N ARG A 85 -13.42 5.08 -12.05
CA ARG A 85 -13.75 6.40 -12.55
C ARG A 85 -15.26 6.56 -12.41
N LYS A 86 -15.71 7.52 -11.60
CA LYS A 86 -17.10 7.99 -11.68
C LYS A 86 -17.25 8.59 -13.08
N SER A 87 -18.02 7.91 -13.93
CA SER A 87 -18.55 8.48 -15.17
C SER A 87 -19.64 9.49 -14.86
#